data_AF-A0A527C1C5-F1
#
_entry.id   AF-A0A527C1C5-F1
#
_cell.length_a   1.000
_cell.length_b   1.000
_cell.length_c   1.000
_cell.angle_alpha   90.00
_cell.angle_beta   90.00
_cell.angle_gamma   90.00
#
_symmetry.space_group_name_H-M   'P 1'
#
loop_
_entity.id
_entity.type
_entity.pdbx_description
1 polymer ?
#
loop_
_entity_poly.entity_id
_entity_poly.type
_entity_poly.pdbx_seq_one_letter_code
_entity_poly.pdbx_strand_id
1 'polypeptide(L)'
;MVDGVPKYVDSLADIPVPDRVSARQFRMQLRISGMLDQVKAWVGTQDPLVQDSFEYSSSFVRSEPMMQAGFAALGFSAEQIDAFFVSAAALGG
;
A
#
# COMPACT_ATOMS: atom_id res chain seq x y z
N MET A 1 43.79 -18.35 5.71
CA MET A 1 43.34 -19.40 4.78
C MET A 1 42.89 -20.55 5.67
N VAL A 2 41.66 -21.00 5.79
CA VAL A 2 40.32 -20.81 5.16
C VAL A 2 39.32 -21.02 6.35
N ASP A 3 38.14 -20.41 6.42
CA ASP A 3 36.96 -20.82 5.67
C ASP A 3 36.03 -19.62 5.46
N GLY A 4 35.84 -19.29 4.18
CA GLY A 4 34.84 -18.33 3.75
C GLY A 4 33.45 -18.89 3.96
N VAL A 5 32.79 -18.45 5.04
CA VAL A 5 31.34 -18.42 5.06
C VAL A 5 30.91 -17.35 4.08
N PRO A 6 30.19 -17.68 2.99
CA PRO A 6 29.61 -16.66 2.14
C PRO A 6 28.66 -15.84 3.02
N LYS A 7 28.91 -14.55 3.16
CA LYS A 7 27.94 -13.62 3.76
C LYS A 7 26.77 -13.42 2.79
N TYR A 8 25.98 -14.47 2.61
CA TYR A 8 24.70 -14.49 1.91
C TYR A 8 23.56 -14.75 2.91
N VAL A 9 23.67 -14.20 4.11
CA VAL A 9 22.63 -14.29 5.14
C VAL A 9 22.07 -12.92 5.51
N ASP A 10 22.05 -11.96 4.58
CA ASP A 10 21.41 -10.68 4.86
C ASP A 10 21.09 -9.88 3.60
N SER A 11 20.12 -10.32 2.76
CA SER A 11 19.68 -9.49 1.63
C SER A 11 18.21 -9.64 1.22
N LEU A 12 17.37 -10.32 2.02
CA LEU A 12 15.91 -10.31 1.81
C LEU A 12 15.17 -9.45 2.84
N ALA A 13 15.86 -8.91 3.85
CA ALA A 13 15.25 -8.24 5.00
C ALA A 13 14.96 -6.74 4.80
N ASP A 14 15.42 -6.13 3.69
CA ASP A 14 15.32 -4.68 3.49
C ASP A 14 14.76 -4.36 2.11
N ILE A 15 13.61 -4.96 1.74
CA ILE A 15 12.85 -4.41 0.62
C ILE A 15 12.26 -3.08 1.11
N PRO A 16 12.72 -1.93 0.62
CA PRO A 16 12.20 -0.65 1.09
C PRO A 16 10.71 -0.57 0.77
N VAL A 17 9.89 -0.36 1.80
CA VAL A 17 8.44 -0.17 1.62
C VAL A 17 8.24 1.12 0.84
N PRO A 18 7.61 1.07 -0.35
CA PRO A 18 7.38 2.25 -1.16
C PRO A 18 6.61 3.31 -0.38
N ASP A 19 7.02 4.58 -0.48
CA ASP A 19 6.29 5.69 0.11
C ASP A 19 4.99 5.97 -0.65
N ARG A 20 4.91 5.58 -1.92
CA ARG A 20 3.75 5.78 -2.80
C ARG A 20 3.62 4.68 -3.84
N VAL A 21 2.41 4.56 -4.39
CA VAL A 21 2.12 3.76 -5.59
C VAL A 21 1.22 4.55 -6.54
N SER A 22 1.25 4.20 -7.83
CA SER A 22 0.30 4.77 -8.79
C SER A 22 -1.14 4.38 -8.45
N ALA A 23 -2.10 5.20 -8.87
CA ALA A 23 -3.52 4.89 -8.68
C ALA A 23 -3.92 3.54 -9.30
N ARG A 24 -3.30 3.17 -10.42
CA ARG A 24 -3.50 1.87 -11.06
C ARG A 24 -3.04 0.73 -10.16
N GLN A 25 -1.79 0.76 -9.69
CA GLN A 25 -1.23 -0.25 -8.78
C GLN A 25 -2.08 -0.40 -7.52
N PHE A 26 -2.46 0.72 -6.90
CA PHE A 26 -3.29 0.76 -5.72
C PHE A 26 -4.66 0.08 -5.95
N ARG A 27 -5.39 0.50 -6.99
CA ARG A 27 -6.71 -0.05 -7.34
C ARG A 27 -6.63 -1.52 -7.74
N MET A 28 -5.55 -1.95 -8.39
CA MET A 28 -5.31 -3.36 -8.71
C MET A 28 -5.09 -4.18 -7.45
N GLN A 29 -4.25 -3.72 -6.52
CA GLN A 29 -4.01 -4.44 -5.28
C GLN A 29 -5.27 -4.55 -4.44
N LEU A 30 -6.08 -3.48 -4.34
CA LEU A 30 -7.40 -3.55 -3.69
C LEU A 30 -8.31 -4.62 -4.30
N ARG A 31 -8.26 -4.80 -5.62
CA ARG A 31 -9.04 -5.84 -6.29
C ARG A 31 -8.50 -7.24 -6.00
N ILE A 32 -7.18 -7.41 -6.05
CA ILE A 32 -6.51 -8.69 -5.78
C ILE A 32 -6.74 -9.13 -4.33
N SER A 33 -6.73 -8.18 -3.39
CA SER A 33 -7.00 -8.44 -1.97
C SER A 33 -8.49 -8.56 -1.63
N GLY A 34 -9.39 -8.38 -2.60
CA GLY A 34 -10.84 -8.40 -2.38
C GLY A 34 -11.38 -7.22 -1.56
N MET A 35 -10.61 -6.15 -1.41
CA MET A 35 -10.91 -5.00 -0.55
C MET A 35 -11.51 -3.80 -1.29
N LEU A 36 -11.56 -3.83 -2.63
CA LEU A 36 -12.00 -2.69 -3.42
C LEU A 36 -13.39 -2.19 -3.04
N ASP A 37 -14.34 -3.09 -2.81
CA ASP A 37 -15.71 -2.71 -2.46
C ASP A 37 -15.81 -2.14 -1.04
N GLN A 38 -15.04 -2.69 -0.09
CA GLN A 38 -14.96 -2.18 1.28
C GLN A 38 -14.36 -0.77 1.32
N VAL A 39 -13.29 -0.52 0.57
CA VAL A 39 -12.70 0.82 0.45
C VAL A 39 -13.68 1.79 -0.19
N LYS A 40 -14.34 1.41 -1.28
CA LYS A 40 -15.35 2.26 -1.93
C LYS A 40 -16.51 2.62 -1.00
N ALA A 41 -16.98 1.66 -0.22
CA ALA A 41 -18.03 1.90 0.78
C ALA A 41 -17.58 2.93 1.82
N TRP A 42 -16.35 2.80 2.35
CA TRP A 42 -15.80 3.75 3.31
C TRP A 42 -15.57 5.15 2.69
N VAL A 43 -15.04 5.23 1.47
CA VAL A 43 -14.87 6.50 0.76
C VAL A 43 -16.23 7.18 0.57
N GLY A 44 -17.28 6.43 0.24
CA GLY A 44 -18.64 6.95 0.08
C GLY A 44 -19.25 7.58 1.35
N THR A 45 -18.69 7.32 2.54
CA THR A 45 -19.12 7.98 3.78
C THR A 45 -18.31 9.24 4.11
N GLN A 46 -17.27 9.56 3.34
CA GLN A 46 -16.43 10.73 3.58
C GLN A 46 -17.04 12.00 2.98
N ASP A 47 -16.51 13.16 3.38
CA ASP A 47 -16.86 14.45 2.77
C ASP A 47 -16.53 14.46 1.25
N PRO A 48 -17.31 15.17 0.40
CA PRO A 48 -17.08 15.21 -1.04
C PRO A 48 -15.63 15.51 -1.46
N LEU A 49 -14.90 16.36 -0.73
CA LEU A 49 -13.50 16.67 -1.06
C LEU A 49 -12.58 15.45 -0.91
N VAL A 50 -12.85 14.56 0.06
CA VAL A 50 -12.10 13.32 0.24
C VAL A 50 -12.49 12.31 -0.84
N GLN A 51 -13.77 12.27 -1.22
CA GLN A 51 -14.24 11.43 -2.32
C GLN A 51 -13.55 11.83 -3.64
N ASP A 52 -13.54 13.11 -3.96
CA ASP A 52 -12.86 13.65 -5.15
C ASP A 52 -11.36 13.38 -5.10
N SER A 53 -10.72 13.57 -3.94
CA SER A 53 -9.29 13.26 -3.78
C SER A 53 -8.99 11.79 -4.05
N PHE A 54 -9.82 10.86 -3.58
CA PHE A 54 -9.65 9.44 -3.87
C PHE A 54 -9.91 9.10 -5.34
N GLU A 55 -10.95 9.66 -5.95
CA GLU A 55 -11.37 9.35 -7.32
C GLU A 55 -10.38 9.90 -8.36
N TYR A 56 -9.90 11.13 -8.17
CA TYR A 56 -9.05 11.82 -9.14
C TYR A 56 -7.56 11.75 -8.83
N SER A 57 -7.15 11.12 -7.72
CA SER A 57 -5.72 10.95 -7.44
C SER A 57 -5.02 10.11 -8.51
N SER A 58 -3.83 10.56 -8.91
CA SER A 58 -2.91 9.82 -9.78
C SER A 58 -1.95 8.91 -9.01
N SER A 59 -1.76 9.15 -7.71
CA SER A 59 -0.87 8.38 -6.83
C SER A 59 -1.34 8.42 -5.38
N PHE A 60 -1.18 7.31 -4.66
CA PHE A 60 -1.49 7.24 -3.24
C PHE A 60 -0.21 7.20 -2.43
N VAL A 61 -0.04 8.14 -1.51
CA VAL A 61 1.12 8.20 -0.61
C VAL A 61 0.77 7.51 0.71
N ARG A 62 1.61 6.58 1.14
CA ARG A 62 1.40 5.75 2.33
C ARG A 62 1.18 6.60 3.58
N SER A 63 1.96 7.66 3.75
CA SER A 63 1.91 8.53 4.94
C SER A 63 0.84 9.64 4.88
N GLU A 64 0.05 9.75 3.81
CA GLU A 64 -0.97 10.79 3.72
C GLU A 64 -2.09 10.61 4.75
N PRO A 65 -2.60 11.70 5.35
CA PRO A 65 -3.64 11.61 6.38
C PRO A 65 -4.90 10.86 5.93
N MET A 66 -5.39 11.08 4.71
CA MET A 66 -6.59 10.37 4.21
C MET A 66 -6.33 8.87 4.04
N MET A 67 -5.11 8.51 3.65
CA MET A 67 -4.72 7.11 3.44
C MET A 67 -4.62 6.37 4.75
N GLN A 68 -3.95 6.96 5.74
CA GLN A 68 -3.88 6.42 7.10
C GLN A 68 -5.26 6.30 7.74
N ALA A 69 -6.12 7.32 7.58
CA ALA A 69 -7.49 7.29 8.09
C ALA A 69 -8.31 6.15 7.45
N GLY A 70 -8.18 5.94 6.14
CA GLY A 70 -8.85 4.86 5.42
C GLY A 70 -8.42 3.49 5.93
N PHE A 71 -7.12 3.21 5.96
CA PHE A 71 -6.62 1.91 6.45
C PHE A 71 -6.97 1.66 7.92
N ALA A 72 -6.87 2.67 8.78
CA ALA A 72 -7.25 2.56 10.19
C ALA A 72 -8.75 2.25 10.36
N ALA A 73 -9.63 2.92 9.60
CA ALA A 73 -11.07 2.67 9.64
C ALA A 73 -11.44 1.26 9.17
N LEU A 74 -10.62 0.64 8.33
CA LEU A 74 -10.79 -0.73 7.86
C LEU A 74 -10.07 -1.77 8.73
N GLY A 75 -9.42 -1.35 9.82
CA GLY A 75 -8.80 -2.23 10.82
C GLY A 75 -7.40 -2.75 10.45
N PHE A 76 -6.68 -2.06 9.57
CA PHE A 76 -5.33 -2.48 9.18
C PHE A 76 -4.29 -2.14 10.26
N SER A 77 -3.35 -3.06 10.49
CA SER A 77 -2.11 -2.76 11.20
C SER A 77 -1.10 -2.05 10.29
N ALA A 78 -0.10 -1.39 10.88
CA ALA A 78 0.99 -0.78 10.11
C ALA A 78 1.70 -1.78 9.19
N GLU A 79 1.92 -3.01 9.67
CA GLU A 79 2.56 -4.07 8.89
C GLU A 79 1.71 -4.50 7.68
N GLN A 80 0.38 -4.51 7.83
CA GLN A 80 -0.54 -4.81 6.74
C GLN A 80 -0.57 -3.70 5.68
N ILE A 81 -0.46 -2.43 6.11
CA ILE A 81 -0.31 -1.30 5.19
C ILE A 81 1.00 -1.45 4.41
N ASP A 82 2.08 -1.77 5.09
CA ASP A 82 3.39 -1.94 4.45
C ASP A 82 3.38 -3.06 3.43
N ALA A 83 2.84 -4.23 3.80
CA ALA A 83 2.67 -5.36 2.90
C ALA A 83 1.77 -5.02 1.69
N PHE A 84 0.72 -4.22 1.91
CA PHE A 84 -0.13 -3.73 0.83
C PHE A 84 0.64 -2.88 -0.18
N PHE A 85 1.44 -1.92 0.28
CA PHE A 85 2.21 -1.03 -0.60
C PHE A 85 3.32 -1.77 -1.35
N VAL A 86 4.01 -2.71 -0.68
CA VAL A 86 4.99 -3.59 -1.33
C VAL A 86 4.32 -4.42 -2.43
N SER A 87 3.18 -5.04 -2.14
CA SER A 87 2.44 -5.85 -3.12
C SER A 87 1.93 -5.01 -4.29
N ALA A 88 1.37 -3.83 -4.01
CA ALA A 88 0.87 -2.92 -5.04
C ALA A 88 1.99 -2.44 -5.97
N ALA A 89 3.16 -2.10 -5.43
CA ALA A 89 4.29 -1.64 -6.24
C ALA A 89 4.80 -2.71 -7.22
N ALA A 90 4.68 -3.99 -6.86
CA ALA A 90 5.02 -5.11 -7.75
C ALA A 90 4.07 -5.25 -8.95
N LEU A 91 2.88 -4.64 -8.93
CA LEU A 91 1.87 -4.72 -10.00
C LEU A 91 2.14 -3.72 -11.14
N GLY A 92 3.28 -3.87 -11.81
CA GLY A 92 3.64 -2.97 -12.92
C GLY A 92 5.06 -3.13 -13.48
N GLY A 93 5.78 -4.17 -13.07
CA GLY A 93 6.98 -4.65 -13.77
C GLY A 93 6.64 -5.47 -15.00
#